data_AF-A0AAX2ULL2-F1
#
_entry.id   AF-A0AAX2ULL2-F1
#
_cell.length_a   1.000
_cell.length_b   1.000
_cell.length_c   1.000
_cell.angle_alpha   90.00
_cell.angle_beta   90.00
_cell.angle_gamma   90.00
#
_symmetry.space_group_name_H-M   'P 1'
#
loop_
_entity.id
_entity.type
_entity.pdbx_description
1 polymer ?
#
loop_
_entity_poly.entity_id
_entity_poly.type
_entity_poly.pdbx_seq_one_letter_code
_entity_poly.pdbx_strand_id
1 'polypeptide(L)'
;MAKNQNGYVEINKFIDTKPMFGNWEVDTLMVFCIFFAVAIMFGKGAIAFSVFFMIGVVAAKYYEKLKKSKVKGFFFHLLYMLGLRQPKTLPPSHMRYFLGA
;
A
#
# COMPACT_ATOMS: atom_id res chain seq x y z
N MET A 1 -8.27 -23.07 -26.74
CA MET A 1 -7.67 -23.37 -25.42
C MET A 1 -7.73 -24.88 -25.23
N ALA A 2 -6.60 -25.52 -24.91
CA ALA A 2 -6.57 -26.97 -24.69
C ALA A 2 -7.45 -27.31 -23.47
N LYS A 3 -8.42 -28.20 -23.64
CA LYS A 3 -9.25 -28.71 -22.55
C LYS A 3 -8.56 -29.93 -21.96
N ASN A 4 -8.53 -30.03 -20.63
CA ASN A 4 -8.11 -31.23 -19.90
C ASN A 4 -9.04 -32.41 -20.24
N GLN A 5 -8.59 -33.65 -20.00
CA GLN A 5 -9.39 -34.89 -20.11
C GLN A 5 -10.75 -34.81 -19.37
N ASN A 6 -10.85 -33.98 -18.32
CA ASN A 6 -12.07 -33.74 -17.54
C ASN A 6 -12.95 -32.58 -18.08
N GLY A 7 -12.64 -32.02 -19.25
CA GLY A 7 -13.42 -30.95 -19.89
C GLY A 7 -13.19 -29.54 -19.32
N TYR A 8 -12.37 -29.40 -18.29
CA TYR A 8 -11.98 -28.09 -17.72
C TYR A 8 -10.96 -27.37 -18.59
N VAL A 9 -11.07 -26.04 -18.64
CA VAL A 9 -10.06 -25.17 -19.25
C VAL A 9 -8.96 -24.96 -18.21
N GLU A 10 -7.73 -25.38 -18.52
CA GLU A 10 -6.58 -25.07 -17.67
C GLU A 10 -6.24 -23.58 -17.82
N ILE A 11 -6.72 -22.81 -16.85
CA ILE A 11 -6.38 -21.40 -16.70
C ILE A 11 -5.09 -21.34 -15.90
N ASN A 12 -4.04 -20.75 -16.48
CA ASN A 12 -2.77 -20.60 -15.81
C ASN A 12 -2.96 -19.75 -14.54
N LYS A 13 -2.50 -20.28 -13.39
CA LYS A 13 -2.61 -19.65 -12.06
C LYS A 13 -2.02 -18.23 -12.00
N PHE A 14 -1.10 -17.91 -12.91
CA PHE A 14 -0.37 -16.64 -12.94
C PHE A 14 -1.02 -15.55 -13.81
N ILE A 15 -2.23 -15.77 -14.36
CA ILE A 15 -2.88 -14.75 -15.20
C ILE A 15 -3.34 -13.54 -14.35
N ASP A 16 -3.72 -13.76 -13.09
CA ASP A 16 -4.19 -12.71 -12.17
C ASP A 16 -3.11 -12.18 -11.22
N THR A 17 -1.87 -12.68 -11.31
CA THR A 17 -0.77 -12.15 -10.48
C THR A 17 -0.33 -10.78 -10.99
N LYS A 18 -0.47 -9.77 -10.14
CA LYS A 18 0.08 -8.42 -10.39
C LYS A 18 1.60 -8.51 -10.58
N PRO A 19 2.20 -7.59 -11.34
CA PRO A 19 3.66 -7.55 -11.48
C PRO A 19 4.30 -7.30 -10.10
N MET A 20 5.24 -8.17 -9.74
CA MET A 20 5.97 -8.14 -8.47
C MET A 20 7.48 -8.05 -8.73
N PHE A 21 8.18 -7.37 -7.84
CA PHE A 21 9.63 -7.34 -7.77
C PHE A 21 10.05 -7.86 -6.39
N GLY A 22 10.65 -9.06 -6.37
CA GLY A 22 10.83 -9.81 -5.13
C GLY A 22 9.49 -10.04 -4.44
N ASN A 23 9.36 -9.57 -3.19
CA ASN A 23 8.13 -9.68 -2.41
C ASN A 23 7.22 -8.44 -2.50
N TRP A 24 7.61 -7.41 -3.26
CA TRP A 24 6.86 -6.15 -3.34
C TRP A 24 6.11 -6.07 -4.67
N GLU A 25 4.88 -5.57 -4.64
CA GLU A 25 4.18 -5.17 -5.86
C GLU A 25 4.91 -3.99 -6.52
N VAL A 26 4.94 -3.93 -7.85
CA VAL A 26 5.64 -2.85 -8.58
C VAL A 26 5.16 -1.46 -8.17
N ASP A 27 3.86 -1.30 -7.88
CA ASP A 27 3.32 -0.03 -7.38
C ASP A 27 3.94 0.39 -6.05
N THR A 28 4.14 -0.57 -5.13
CA THR A 28 4.77 -0.33 -3.82
C THR A 28 6.26 -0.02 -3.98
N LEU A 29 6.93 -0.72 -4.91
CA LEU A 29 8.32 -0.45 -5.24
C LEU A 29 8.51 0.95 -5.82
N MET A 30 7.58 1.42 -6.66
CA MET A 30 7.63 2.76 -7.23
C MET A 30 7.65 3.85 -6.14
N VAL A 31 6.85 3.69 -5.07
CA VAL A 31 6.86 4.60 -3.92
C VAL A 31 8.26 4.66 -3.30
N PHE A 32 8.89 3.51 -3.06
CA PHE A 32 10.26 3.48 -2.53
C PHE A 32 11.27 4.12 -3.49
N CYS A 33 11.17 3.85 -4.80
CA CYS A 33 12.06 4.42 -5.81
C CYS A 33 12.02 5.95 -5.84
N ILE A 34 10.86 6.58 -5.59
CA ILE A 34 10.75 8.04 -5.51
C ILE A 34 11.58 8.58 -4.35
N PHE A 35 11.43 8.02 -3.15
CA PHE A 35 12.24 8.42 -1.99
C PHE A 35 13.72 8.12 -2.18
N PHE A 36 14.05 7.01 -2.83
CA PHE A 36 15.42 6.64 -3.15
C PHE A 36 16.06 7.63 -4.14
N ALA A 37 15.33 8.03 -5.19
CA ALA A 37 15.77 9.06 -6.13
C ALA A 37 16.00 10.40 -5.42
N VAL A 38 15.08 10.81 -4.54
CA VAL A 38 15.23 12.01 -3.71
C VAL A 38 16.46 11.91 -2.80
N ALA A 39 16.70 10.75 -2.19
CA ALA A 39 17.88 10.52 -1.35
C ALA A 39 19.18 10.72 -2.15
N ILE A 40 19.24 10.27 -3.40
CA ILE A 40 20.42 10.44 -4.27
C ILE A 40 20.57 11.91 -4.70
N MET A 41 19.48 12.55 -5.13
CA MET A 41 19.53 13.91 -5.67
C MET A 41 19.83 14.98 -4.60
N PHE A 42 19.32 14.80 -3.38
CA PHE A 42 19.37 15.81 -2.32
C PHE A 42 20.17 15.39 -1.09
N GLY A 43 20.55 14.11 -0.98
CA GLY A 43 21.33 13.58 0.13
C GLY A 43 22.78 14.05 0.08
N LYS A 44 23.04 15.23 0.65
CA LYS A 44 24.40 15.71 0.90
C LYS A 44 25.00 14.94 2.07
N GLY A 45 25.55 13.77 1.78
CA GLY A 45 26.24 12.91 2.74
C GLY A 45 25.43 11.69 3.20
N ALA A 46 26.14 10.73 3.80
CA ALA A 46 25.60 9.41 4.17
C ALA A 46 24.43 9.48 5.17
N ILE A 47 24.43 10.49 6.04
CA ILE A 47 23.36 10.69 7.05
C ILE A 47 22.07 11.15 6.40
N ALA A 48 22.12 12.15 5.50
CA ALA A 48 20.93 12.62 4.80
C ALA A 48 20.35 11.50 3.91
N PHE A 49 21.22 10.77 3.22
CA PHE A 49 20.83 9.62 2.41
C PHE A 49 20.13 8.54 3.23
N SER A 50 20.69 8.15 4.38
CA SER A 50 20.12 7.09 5.22
C SER A 50 18.75 7.47 5.80
N VAL A 51 18.54 8.75 6.13
CA VAL A 51 17.24 9.26 6.58
C VAL A 51 16.19 9.12 5.48
N PHE A 52 16.46 9.62 4.26
CA PHE A 52 15.50 9.51 3.16
C PHE A 52 15.26 8.06 2.73
N PHE A 53 16.30 7.22 2.77
CA PHE A 53 16.18 5.79 2.53
C PHE A 53 15.23 5.12 3.53
N MET A 54 15.43 5.37 4.83
CA MET A 54 14.58 4.83 5.90
C MET A 54 13.13 5.31 5.76
N ILE A 55 12.92 6.60 5.47
CA ILE A 55 11.59 7.16 5.20
C ILE A 55 10.94 6.45 4.01
N GLY A 56 11.68 6.19 2.93
CA GLY A 56 11.19 5.45 1.77
C GLY A 56 10.73 4.03 2.10
N VAL A 57 11.50 3.29 2.91
CA VAL A 57 11.13 1.94 3.35
C VAL A 57 9.86 1.97 4.21
N VAL A 58 9.77 2.92 5.13
CA VAL A 58 8.58 3.10 5.99
C VAL A 58 7.36 3.45 5.14
N ALA A 59 7.49 4.42 4.23
CA ALA A 59 6.41 4.84 3.34
C ALA A 59 5.89 3.69 2.47
N ALA A 60 6.79 2.89 1.90
CA ALA A 60 6.42 1.70 1.11
C ALA A 60 5.65 0.66 1.96
N LYS A 61 6.11 0.37 3.19
CA LYS A 61 5.39 -0.55 4.10
C LYS A 61 4.00 -0.04 4.47
N TYR A 62 3.86 1.24 4.79
CA TYR A 62 2.56 1.82 5.11
C TYR A 62 1.64 1.87 3.89
N TYR A 63 2.17 2.21 2.71
CA TYR A 63 1.42 2.18 1.45
C TYR A 63 0.88 0.78 1.15
N GLU A 64 1.71 -0.25 1.29
CA GLU A 64 1.30 -1.64 1.10
C GLU A 64 0.22 -2.06 2.11
N LYS A 65 0.37 -1.66 3.38
CA LYS A 65 -0.62 -1.92 4.43
C LYS A 65 -1.96 -1.23 4.14
N LEU A 66 -1.94 0.00 3.64
CA LEU A 66 -3.14 0.73 3.22
C LEU A 66 -3.80 0.05 2.02
N LYS A 67 -3.02 -0.35 1.02
CA LYS A 67 -3.50 -1.03 -0.18
C LYS A 67 -4.14 -2.39 0.12
N LYS A 68 -3.57 -3.13 1.07
CA LYS A 68 -4.08 -4.44 1.52
C LYS A 68 -5.23 -4.33 2.53
N SER A 69 -5.53 -3.12 3.04
CA SER A 69 -6.62 -2.95 3.99
C SER A 69 -7.96 -3.29 3.32
N LYS A 70 -8.67 -4.28 3.86
CA LYS A 70 -9.97 -4.72 3.34
C LYS A 70 -11.11 -3.77 3.68
N VAL A 71 -10.85 -2.80 4.57
CA VAL A 71 -11.88 -1.92 5.11
C VAL A 71 -12.00 -0.67 4.24
N LYS A 72 -13.12 -0.55 3.52
CA LYS A 72 -13.44 0.65 2.74
C LYS A 72 -13.38 1.88 3.65
N GLY A 73 -12.56 2.87 3.28
CA GLY A 73 -12.41 4.11 4.04
C GLY A 73 -11.43 4.09 5.21
N PHE A 74 -10.62 3.02 5.40
CA PHE A 74 -9.59 2.97 6.44
C PHE A 74 -8.59 4.14 6.38
N PHE A 75 -8.28 4.61 5.17
CA PHE A 75 -7.45 5.81 4.99
C PHE A 75 -8.09 7.06 5.61
N PHE A 76 -9.40 7.26 5.43
CA PHE A 76 -10.12 8.38 6.06
C PHE A 76 -10.17 8.25 7.58
N HIS A 77 -10.23 7.02 8.10
CA HIS A 77 -10.13 6.77 9.54
C HIS A 77 -8.75 7.15 10.10
N LEU A 78 -7.66 6.84 9.39
CA LEU A 78 -6.32 7.30 9.76
C LEU A 78 -6.20 8.83 9.74
N LEU A 79 -6.76 9.49 8.72
CA LEU A 79 -6.78 10.96 8.65
C LEU A 79 -7.58 11.59 9.80
N TYR A 80 -8.69 10.95 10.20
CA TYR A 80 -9.47 11.34 11.36
C TYR A 80 -8.67 11.20 12.66
N MET A 81 -8.01 10.05 12.86
CA MET A 81 -7.20 9.80 14.05
C MET A 81 -6.02 10.78 14.18
N LEU A 82 -5.42 11.18 13.05
CA LEU A 82 -4.34 12.17 13.00
C LEU A 82 -4.84 13.63 13.09
N GLY A 83 -6.16 13.86 13.17
CA GLY A 83 -6.75 15.20 13.27
C GLY A 83 -6.69 16.02 11.98
N LEU A 84 -6.23 15.44 10.87
CA LEU A 84 -6.05 16.13 9.59
C LEU A 84 -7.36 16.34 8.81
N ARG A 85 -8.41 15.58 9.16
CA ARG A 85 -9.73 15.72 8.55
C ARG A 85 -10.81 15.55 9.59
N GLN A 86 -11.58 16.62 9.83
CA GLN A 86 -12.77 16.54 10.67
C GLN A 86 -13.92 15.90 9.89
N PRO A 87 -14.58 14.88 10.47
CA PRO A 87 -15.72 14.25 9.83
C PRO A 87 -16.91 15.22 9.87
N LYS A 88 -17.69 15.30 8.78
CA LYS A 88 -18.92 16.10 8.74
C LYS A 88 -19.99 15.58 9.72
N THR A 89 -19.90 14.29 10.07
CA THR A 89 -20.82 13.60 10.98
C THR A 89 -20.02 12.79 11.97
N LEU A 90 -20.29 12.97 13.26
CA LEU A 90 -19.69 12.14 14.30
C LEU A 90 -20.26 10.72 14.20
N PRO A 91 -19.45 9.67 14.39
CA PRO A 91 -19.98 8.32 14.48
C PRO A 91 -20.94 8.21 15.68
N PRO A 92 -22.10 7.54 15.52
CA PRO A 92 -22.98 7.17 16.61
C PRO A 92 -22.22 6.56 17.80
N SER A 93 -22.56 6.96 19.03
CA SER A 93 -21.85 6.59 20.27
C SER A 93 -21.71 5.09 20.53
N HIS A 94 -22.54 4.26 19.88
CA HIS A 94 -22.52 2.81 19.99
C HIS A 94 -21.50 2.13 19.06
N MET A 95 -20.94 2.83 18.06
CA MET A 95 -19.94 2.26 17.17
C MET A 95 -18.53 2.35 17.78
N ARG A 96 -18.10 1.25 18.41
CA ARG A 96 -16.73 1.09 18.96
C ARG A 96 -15.67 0.71 17.92
N TYR A 97 -16.08 0.17 16.77
CA TYR A 97 -15.15 -0.34 15.74
C TYR A 97 -15.49 0.26 14.37
N PHE A 98 -14.46 0.65 13.62
CA PHE A 98 -14.59 1.14 12.25
C PHE A 98 -14.89 -0.03 11.32
N LEU A 99 -16.16 -0.23 10.95
CA LEU A 99 -16.62 -1.32 10.08
C LEU A 99 -16.42 -1.04 8.58
N GLY A 100 -15.86 0.11 8.23
CA GLY A 100 -15.80 0.60 6.86
C GLY A 100 -17.15 1.13 6.40
N ALA A 101 -17.12 2.25 5.69
CA ALA A 101 -18.31 2.86 5.08
C ALA A 101 -18.54 2.29 3.68
#